data_AF-A0A2D7BS53-F1
#
_entry.id   AF-A0A2D7BS53-F1
#
_cell.length_a   1.000
_cell.length_b   1.000
_cell.length_c   1.000
_cell.angle_alpha   90.00
_cell.angle_beta   90.00
_cell.angle_gamma   90.00
#
_symmetry.space_group_name_H-M   'P 1'
#
loop_
_entity.id
_entity.type
_entity.pdbx_description
1 polymer ?
#
loop_
_entity_poly.entity_id
_entity_poly.type
_entity_poly.pdbx_seq_one_letter_code
_entity_poly.pdbx_strand_id
1 'polypeptide(L)' 'MILNDFNYILPKELIAQKPASKKGLSKLLICEKKKIVNFENIKSFIKKNDVLIINDTKVKPTVINGKLNGKSIKIT' A
#
# COMPACT_ATOMS: atom_id res chain seq x y z
N MET A 1 -10.50 -11.33 23.10
CA MET A 1 -10.36 -11.26 21.64
C MET A 1 -9.39 -12.34 21.24
N ILE A 2 -9.84 -13.30 20.44
CA ILE A 2 -9.01 -14.40 19.93
C ILE A 2 -8.85 -14.22 18.42
N LEU A 3 -7.81 -14.82 17.84
CA LEU A 3 -7.48 -14.65 16.41
C LEU A 3 -8.69 -14.90 15.49
N ASN A 4 -9.55 -15.86 15.85
CA ASN A 4 -10.74 -16.20 15.10
C ASN A 4 -11.76 -15.07 14.97
N ASP A 5 -11.75 -14.07 15.85
CA ASP A 5 -12.66 -12.92 15.79
C ASP A 5 -12.45 -12.07 14.52
N PHE A 6 -11.32 -12.26 13.83
CA PHE A 6 -10.94 -11.55 12.61
C PHE A 6 -10.90 -12.44 11.36
N ASN A 7 -11.31 -13.71 11.47
CA ASN A 7 -11.33 -14.62 10.32
C ASN A 7 -12.60 -14.41 9.48
N TYR A 8 -12.43 -14.44 8.16
CA TYR A 8 -13.53 -14.40 7.19
C TYR A 8 -13.17 -15.25 5.96
N ILE A 9 -14.19 -15.67 5.21
CA ILE A 9 -14.00 -16.43 3.97
C ILE A 9 -13.52 -15.48 2.88
N LEU A 10 -12.28 -15.68 2.42
CA LEU A 10 -11.68 -14.94 1.30
C LEU A 10 -11.35 -15.91 0.15
N PRO A 11 -12.21 -15.97 -0.90
CA PRO A 11 -11.89 -16.71 -2.10
C PRO A 11 -10.59 -16.21 -2.74
N LYS A 12 -9.73 -17.15 -3.17
CA LYS A 12 -8.37 -16.84 -3.67
C LYS A 12 -8.40 -15.97 -4.92
N GLU A 13 -9.42 -16.16 -5.77
CA GLU A 13 -9.66 -15.40 -7.00
C GLU A 13 -9.96 -13.90 -6.75
N LEU A 14 -10.39 -13.54 -5.54
CA LEU A 14 -10.63 -12.14 -5.16
C LEU A 14 -9.34 -11.43 -4.68
N ILE A 15 -8.24 -12.16 -4.53
CA ILE A 15 -6.93 -11.60 -4.19
C ILE A 15 -6.27 -11.10 -5.46
N ALA A 16 -6.23 -9.78 -5.64
CA ALA A 16 -5.61 -9.15 -6.79
C ALA A 16 -4.11 -9.52 -6.90
N GLN A 17 -3.72 -10.15 -8.01
CA GLN A 17 -2.33 -10.53 -8.29
C GLN A 17 -1.53 -9.39 -8.94
N LYS A 18 -2.22 -8.41 -9.50
CA LYS A 18 -1.67 -7.23 -10.16
C LYS A 18 -2.55 -6.02 -9.81
N PRO A 19 -1.98 -4.81 -9.80
CA PRO A 19 -2.79 -3.60 -9.66
C PRO A 19 -3.77 -3.44 -10.83
N ALA A 20 -4.78 -2.58 -10.66
CA ALA A 20 -5.67 -2.21 -11.74
C ALA A 20 -4.88 -1.64 -12.93
N SER A 21 -5.33 -1.91 -14.15
CA SER A 21 -4.66 -1.52 -15.39
C SER A 21 -4.45 -0.01 -15.54
N LYS A 22 -5.33 0.79 -14.94
CA LYS A 22 -5.19 2.25 -14.84
C LYS A 22 -5.26 2.68 -13.38
N LYS A 23 -4.34 3.58 -13.01
CA LYS A 23 -4.32 4.20 -11.68
C LYS A 23 -5.63 4.96 -11.44
N GLY A 24 -6.23 4.78 -10.26
CA GLY A 24 -7.47 5.47 -9.86
C GLY A 24 -8.77 4.75 -10.22
N LEU A 25 -8.72 3.63 -10.96
CA LEU A 25 -9.90 2.84 -11.33
C LEU A 25 -10.20 1.67 -10.38
N SER A 26 -9.54 1.60 -9.22
CA SER A 26 -9.89 0.60 -8.21
C SER A 26 -11.26 0.89 -7.59
N LYS A 27 -11.88 -0.14 -7.01
CA LYS A 27 -13.06 0.02 -6.16
C LYS A 27 -12.65 0.61 -4.81
N LEU A 28 -13.50 1.46 -4.23
CA LEU A 28 -13.39 2.06 -2.91
C LEU A 28 -14.66 1.74 -2.12
N LEU A 29 -14.51 1.08 -0.97
CA LEU A 29 -15.62 0.80 -0.05
C LEU A 29 -15.79 1.99 0.91
N ILE A 30 -16.97 2.61 0.89
CA ILE A 30 -17.39 3.58 1.90
C ILE A 30 -18.06 2.80 3.03
N CYS A 31 -17.27 2.46 4.06
CA CYS A 31 -17.67 1.51 5.11
C CYS A 31 -18.96 1.89 5.84
N GLU A 32 -19.09 3.15 6.28
CA GLU A 32 -20.28 3.65 6.99
C GLU A 32 -21.56 3.48 6.15
N LYS A 33 -21.46 3.67 4.84
CA LYS A 33 -22.59 3.59 3.90
C LYS A 33 -22.77 2.20 3.28
N LYS A 34 -21.89 1.24 3.60
CA LYS A 34 -21.79 -0.09 2.97
C LYS A 34 -21.89 -0.03 1.44
N LYS A 35 -21.29 1.00 0.84
CA LYS A 35 -21.41 1.32 -0.59
C LYS A 35 -20.05 1.24 -1.27
N ILE A 36 -20.02 0.64 -2.46
CA ILE A 36 -18.82 0.61 -3.30
C ILE A 36 -18.93 1.70 -4.37
N VAL A 37 -17.86 2.47 -4.55
CA VAL A 37 -17.69 3.48 -5.61
C VAL A 37 -16.35 3.27 -6.31
N ASN A 38 -16.11 3.95 -7.44
CA ASN A 38 -14.77 4.03 -8.03
C ASN A 38 -13.88 4.97 -7.23
N PHE A 39 -12.60 4.64 -7.07
CA PHE A 39 -11.63 5.43 -6.31
C PHE A 39 -11.46 6.86 -6.86
N GLU A 40 -11.63 7.08 -8.17
CA GLU A 40 -11.66 8.42 -8.78
C GLU A 40 -12.63 9.39 -8.09
N ASN A 41 -13.70 8.88 -7.47
CA ASN A 41 -14.69 9.67 -6.74
C ASN A 41 -14.25 10.08 -5.33
N ILE A 42 -13.05 9.66 -4.86
CA ILE A 42 -12.56 9.96 -3.51
C ILE A 42 -12.58 11.47 -3.19
N LYS A 43 -12.37 12.32 -4.19
CA LYS A 43 -12.40 13.79 -4.06
C LYS A 43 -13.74 14.30 -3.54
N SER A 44 -14.85 13.62 -3.83
CA SER A 44 -16.19 13.98 -3.34
C SER A 44 -16.41 13.67 -1.84
N PHE A 45 -15.49 12.91 -1.24
CA PHE A 45 -15.54 12.53 0.17
C PHE A 45 -14.55 13.33 1.04
N ILE A 46 -13.67 14.13 0.44
CA ILE A 46 -12.71 14.99 1.13
C ILE A 46 -13.26 16.42 1.11
N LYS A 47 -13.39 17.04 2.28
CA LYS A 47 -13.93 18.39 2.42
C LYS A 47 -12.81 19.43 2.46
N LYS A 48 -13.20 20.69 2.25
CA LYS A 48 -12.30 21.82 2.48
C LYS A 48 -11.80 21.76 3.93
N ASN A 49 -10.48 21.94 4.09
CA ASN A 49 -9.75 21.88 5.37
C ASN A 49 -9.48 20.47 5.93
N ASP A 50 -9.84 19.39 5.22
CA ASP A 50 -9.35 18.05 5.57
C ASP A 50 -7.85 17.92 5.26
N VAL A 51 -7.13 17.14 6.07
CA VAL A 51 -5.71 16.85 5.88
C VAL A 51 -5.53 15.40 5.49
N LEU A 52 -4.98 15.17 4.29
CA LEU A 52 -4.58 13.84 3.86
C LEU A 52 -3.12 13.59 4.23
N ILE A 53 -2.90 12.73 5.21
CA ILE A 53 -1.56 12.30 5.62
C ILE A 53 -1.15 11.11 4.75
N ILE A 54 -0.16 11.32 3.88
CA ILE A 54 0.38 10.28 2.99
C ILE A 54 1.75 9.88 3.51
N ASN A 55 1.99 8.58 3.62
CA ASN A 55 3.30 8.06 3.95
C ASN A 55 4.20 8.05 2.69
N ASP A 56 5.35 8.72 2.79
CA ASP A 56 6.42 8.73 1.78
C ASP A 56 7.61 7.91 2.29
N THR A 57 7.62 6.60 2.01
CA THR A 57 8.68 5.69 2.47
C THR A 57 9.97 5.95 1.71
N LYS A 58 11.09 6.14 2.44
CA LYS A 58 12.43 6.28 1.87
C LYS A 58 13.35 5.20 2.40
N VAL A 59 14.08 4.56 1.49
CA VAL A 59 15.14 3.62 1.87
C VAL A 59 16.37 4.43 2.26
N LYS A 60 16.95 4.14 3.42
CA LYS A 60 18.24 4.72 3.81
C LYS A 60 19.34 4.05 2.98
N PRO A 61 20.08 4.81 2.14
CA PRO A 61 21.22 4.24 1.43
C PRO A 61 22.23 3.73 2.44
N THR A 62 22.73 2.52 2.22
CA THR A 62 23.71 1.88 3.09
C THR A 62 24.92 1.51 2.26
N VAL A 63 26.09 1.85 2.76
CA VAL A 63 27.37 1.47 2.17
C VAL A 63 27.92 0.29 2.95
N ILE A 64 28.23 -0.79 2.26
CA ILE A 64 28.93 -1.94 2.82
C ILE A 64 30.39 -1.85 2.40
N ASN A 65 31.30 -1.77 3.38
CA ASN A 65 32.74 -1.86 3.14
C ASN A 65 33.20 -3.29 3.46
N GLY A 66 33.99 -3.89 2.57
CA GLY A 66 34.50 -5.25 2.73
C GLY A 66 35.88 -5.43 2.10
N LYS A 67 36.43 -6.65 2.19
CA LYS A 67 37.66 -7.05 1.50
C LYS A 67 37.40 -8.30 0.67
N LEU A 68 37.87 -8.31 -0.58
CA LEU A 68 37.87 -9.48 -1.46
C LEU A 68 39.28 -9.68 -2.01
N ASN A 69 39.85 -10.87 -1.80
CA ASN A 69 41.21 -11.21 -2.23
C ASN A 69 42.26 -10.16 -1.79
N GLY A 70 42.11 -9.63 -0.57
CA GLY A 70 42.99 -8.61 0.00
C GLY A 70 42.72 -7.17 -0.46
N LYS A 71 41.85 -6.93 -1.47
CA LYS A 71 41.47 -5.59 -1.94
C LYS A 71 40.25 -5.07 -1.20
N SER A 72 40.28 -3.81 -0.77
CA SER A 72 39.11 -3.13 -0.21
C SER A 72 38.05 -2.91 -1.29
N ILE A 73 36.81 -3.28 -1.00
CA ILE A 73 35.64 -3.09 -1.87
C ILE A 73 34.59 -2.29 -1.11
N LYS A 74 33.95 -1.37 -1.81
CA LYS A 74 32.80 -0.60 -1.35
C LYS A 74 31.60 -0.97 -2.22
N ILE A 75 30.55 -1.47 -1.59
CA ILE A 75 29.26 -1.76 -2.23
C ILE A 75 28.30 -0.67 -1.75
N THR A 76 27.66 0.00 -2.70
CA THR A 76 26.71 1.09 -2.49
C THR A 76 25.35 0.71 -3.05
#